data_AF-A0AA42U5P4-F1
#
_entry.id   AF-A0AA42U5P4-F1
#
_cell.length_a   1.000
_cell.length_b   1.000
_cell.length_c   1.000
_cell.angle_alpha   90.00
_cell.angle_beta   90.00
_cell.angle_gamma   90.00
#
_symmetry.space_group_name_H-M   'P 1'
#
loop_
_entity.id
_entity.type
_entity.pdbx_description
1 polymer ?
#
loop_
_entity_poly.entity_id
_entity_poly.type
_entity_poly.pdbx_seq_one_letter_code
_entity_poly.pdbx_strand_id
1 'polypeptide(L)'
;MVADDSLSVQRTASSVAELGNADRSLYMQIRAGVERLDAESGKQWDESSQRMSASLLVLAKEQGFSRVDHVVLNNPTESLARGEKVFIVEGAMDDPAQRRGAMNTMDALRSPEAESLHRAEALAANLEQPPAQQVHAQDGPSFSR
;
A
#
# COMPACT_ATOMS: atom_id res chain seq x y z
N MET A 1 -1.96 19.63 -22.04
CA MET A 1 -1.84 18.17 -21.92
C MET A 1 -2.27 17.81 -20.50
N VAL A 2 -3.56 17.50 -20.28
CA VAL A 2 -4.16 17.31 -18.92
C VAL A 2 -5.22 16.17 -18.90
N ALA A 3 -5.16 15.25 -19.86
CA ALA A 3 -6.20 14.23 -20.03
C ALA A 3 -5.84 12.85 -19.43
N ASP A 4 -4.62 12.66 -18.95
CA ASP A 4 -4.13 11.33 -18.48
C ASP A 4 -4.31 11.13 -16.96
N ASP A 5 -4.26 12.21 -16.17
CA ASP A 5 -4.37 12.16 -14.70
C ASP A 5 -5.73 11.63 -14.20
N SER A 6 -6.81 12.02 -14.89
CA SER A 6 -8.19 11.65 -14.51
C SER A 6 -8.47 10.15 -14.57
N LEU A 7 -7.80 9.41 -15.46
CA LEU A 7 -8.00 7.96 -15.62
C LEU A 7 -7.19 7.16 -14.59
N SER A 8 -6.06 7.69 -14.15
CA SER A 8 -5.20 7.08 -13.14
C SER A 8 -5.85 7.18 -11.76
N VAL A 9 -6.32 8.37 -11.37
CA VAL A 9 -7.07 8.58 -10.12
C VAL A 9 -8.32 7.70 -10.02
N GLN A 10 -9.04 7.51 -11.12
CA GLN A 10 -10.27 6.70 -11.13
C GLN A 10 -9.98 5.20 -10.98
N ARG A 11 -8.87 4.72 -11.57
CA ARG A 11 -8.41 3.34 -11.36
C ARG A 11 -7.99 3.08 -9.92
N THR A 12 -7.22 3.99 -9.33
CA THR A 12 -6.81 3.88 -7.93
C THR A 12 -8.03 3.86 -7.00
N ALA A 13 -9.01 4.73 -7.24
CA ALA A 13 -10.22 4.79 -6.42
C ALA A 13 -11.05 3.50 -6.48
N SER A 14 -11.16 2.88 -7.65
CA SER A 14 -11.84 1.58 -7.82
C SER A 14 -11.07 0.47 -7.10
N SER A 15 -9.76 0.35 -7.30
CA SER A 15 -8.94 -0.67 -6.64
C SER A 15 -8.92 -0.51 -5.11
N VAL A 16 -8.96 0.72 -4.59
CA VAL A 16 -9.06 0.98 -3.15
C VAL A 16 -10.48 0.71 -2.62
N ALA A 17 -11.51 0.81 -3.46
CA ALA A 17 -12.87 0.44 -3.09
C ALA A 17 -13.07 -1.08 -2.98
N GLU A 18 -12.26 -1.86 -3.70
CA GLU A 18 -12.22 -3.32 -3.62
C GLU A 18 -11.48 -3.85 -2.37
N LEU A 19 -10.70 -2.99 -1.69
CA LEU A 19 -10.05 -3.32 -0.42
C LEU A 19 -11.06 -3.43 0.73
N GLY A 20 -10.75 -4.30 1.71
CA GLY A 20 -11.50 -4.41 2.95
C GLY A 20 -11.51 -3.10 3.76
N ASN A 21 -12.49 -2.92 4.66
CA ASN A 21 -12.64 -1.68 5.44
C ASN A 21 -11.37 -1.30 6.23
N ALA A 22 -10.67 -2.30 6.79
CA ALA A 22 -9.42 -2.08 7.54
C ALA A 22 -8.30 -1.58 6.62
N ASP A 23 -8.12 -2.20 5.46
CA ASP A 23 -7.12 -1.82 4.47
C ASP A 23 -7.38 -0.44 3.87
N ARG A 24 -8.65 -0.13 3.62
CA ARG A 24 -9.04 1.19 3.12
C ARG A 24 -8.72 2.28 4.15
N SER A 25 -8.96 2.01 5.43
CA SER A 25 -8.57 2.91 6.52
C SER A 25 -7.05 3.06 6.60
N LEU A 26 -6.30 1.96 6.48
CA LEU A 26 -4.84 1.96 6.45
C LEU A 26 -4.28 2.75 5.27
N TYR A 27 -4.84 2.54 4.07
CA TYR A 27 -4.46 3.28 2.86
C TYR A 27 -4.73 4.78 2.99
N MET A 28 -5.88 5.18 3.55
CA MET A 28 -6.17 6.61 3.78
C MET A 28 -5.17 7.25 4.74
N GLN A 29 -4.76 6.55 5.80
CA GLN A 29 -3.74 7.03 6.74
C GLN A 29 -2.37 7.17 6.08
N ILE A 30 -1.95 6.16 5.31
CA ILE A 30 -0.69 6.19 4.55
C ILE A 30 -0.70 7.34 3.55
N ARG A 31 -1.78 7.48 2.77
CA ARG A 31 -1.94 8.56 1.80
C ARG A 31 -1.81 9.93 2.45
N ALA A 32 -2.46 10.14 3.59
CA ALA A 32 -2.35 11.40 4.33
C ALA A 32 -0.94 11.66 4.89
N GLY A 33 -0.16 10.60 5.16
CA GLY A 33 1.25 10.70 5.53
C GLY A 33 2.15 11.06 4.34
N VAL A 34 1.96 10.37 3.20
CA VAL A 34 2.71 10.64 1.97
C VAL A 34 2.41 12.03 1.42
N GLU A 35 1.15 12.48 1.45
CA GLU A 35 0.76 13.82 1.00
C GLU A 35 1.45 14.91 1.84
N ARG A 36 1.54 14.71 3.17
CA ARG A 36 2.31 15.61 4.04
C ARG A 36 3.79 15.59 3.68
N LEU A 37 4.35 14.41 3.44
CA LEU A 37 5.75 14.24 3.06
C LEU A 37 6.10 14.92 1.72
N ASP A 38 5.22 14.80 0.73
CA ASP A 38 5.35 15.49 -0.56
C ASP A 38 5.26 17.01 -0.36
N ALA A 39 4.30 17.49 0.45
CA ALA A 39 4.18 18.90 0.79
C ALA A 39 5.43 19.45 1.51
N GLU A 40 6.03 18.69 2.43
CA GLU A 40 7.30 19.03 3.07
C GLU A 40 8.47 19.11 2.07
N SER A 41 8.39 18.33 0.99
CA SER A 41 9.37 18.32 -0.10
C SER A 41 9.08 19.36 -1.19
N GLY A 42 7.96 20.10 -1.09
CA GLY A 42 7.50 21.04 -2.10
C GLY A 42 6.99 20.37 -3.39
N LYS A 43 6.61 19.09 -3.31
CA LYS A 43 6.09 18.30 -4.42
C LYS A 43 4.58 18.19 -4.31
N GLN A 44 3.89 18.14 -5.45
CA GLN A 44 2.45 17.88 -5.49
C GLN A 44 2.18 16.37 -5.50
N TRP A 45 0.93 16.00 -5.25
CA TRP A 45 0.51 14.61 -5.39
C TRP A 45 0.64 14.19 -6.86
N ASP A 46 1.52 13.23 -7.13
CA ASP A 46 1.80 12.69 -8.47
C ASP A 46 1.69 11.16 -8.48
N GLU A 47 1.86 10.53 -9.65
CA GLU A 47 1.91 9.06 -9.79
C GLU A 47 2.95 8.38 -8.89
N SER A 48 4.04 9.08 -8.56
CA SER A 48 5.04 8.58 -7.63
C SER A 48 4.47 8.41 -6.21
N SER A 49 3.65 9.37 -5.77
CA SER A 49 2.99 9.38 -4.45
C SER A 49 1.93 8.28 -4.36
N GLN A 50 1.23 8.02 -5.46
CA GLN A 50 0.31 6.90 -5.65
C GLN A 50 1.02 5.55 -5.49
N ARG A 51 2.07 5.31 -6.27
CA ARG A 51 2.89 4.08 -6.19
C ARG A 51 3.45 3.87 -4.79
N MET A 52 4.02 4.93 -4.22
CA MET A 52 4.54 4.90 -2.86
C MET A 52 3.47 4.52 -1.84
N SER A 53 2.29 5.14 -1.90
CA SER A 53 1.19 4.84 -0.96
C SER A 53 0.72 3.39 -1.08
N ALA A 54 0.63 2.86 -2.30
CA ALA A 54 0.23 1.48 -2.53
C ALA A 54 1.29 0.47 -2.06
N SER A 55 2.59 0.74 -2.33
CA SER A 55 3.66 -0.13 -1.84
C SER A 55 3.81 -0.09 -0.31
N LEU A 56 3.59 1.08 0.30
CA LEU A 56 3.54 1.20 1.76
C LEU A 56 2.37 0.43 2.37
N LEU A 57 1.22 0.35 1.68
CA LEU A 57 0.11 -0.49 2.13
C LEU A 57 0.50 -1.97 2.16
N VAL A 58 1.17 -2.46 1.11
CA VAL A 58 1.67 -3.85 1.09
C VAL A 58 2.64 -4.09 2.23
N LEU A 59 3.63 -3.20 2.43
CA LEU A 59 4.60 -3.32 3.52
C LEU A 59 3.91 -3.38 4.88
N ALA A 60 2.94 -2.48 5.12
CA ALA A 60 2.18 -2.44 6.35
C ALA A 60 1.49 -3.79 6.59
N LYS A 61 0.84 -4.36 5.55
CA LYS A 61 0.17 -5.66 5.65
C LYS A 61 1.13 -6.84 5.85
N GLU A 62 2.23 -6.90 5.10
CA GLU A 62 3.25 -7.95 5.23
C GLU A 62 3.87 -7.96 6.63
N GLN A 63 4.03 -6.77 7.23
CA GLN A 63 4.55 -6.62 8.59
C GLN A 63 3.45 -6.71 9.68
N GLY A 64 2.19 -6.93 9.29
CA GLY A 64 1.06 -7.06 10.21
C GLY A 64 0.66 -5.77 10.93
N PHE A 65 0.87 -4.61 10.31
CA PHE A 65 0.41 -3.30 10.81
C PHE A 65 -1.11 -3.23 10.71
N SER A 66 -1.75 -2.74 11.77
CA SER A 66 -3.19 -2.49 11.79
C SER A 66 -3.52 -1.03 11.51
N ARG A 67 -2.56 -0.12 11.78
CA ARG A 67 -2.68 1.30 11.46
C ARG A 67 -1.31 1.92 11.18
N VAL A 68 -1.28 3.07 10.53
CA VAL A 68 -0.07 3.85 10.26
C VAL A 68 -0.33 5.25 10.76
N ASP A 69 0.30 5.61 11.88
CA ASP A 69 0.14 6.92 12.51
C ASP A 69 1.09 7.94 11.86
N HIS A 70 2.29 7.51 11.45
CA HIS A 70 3.29 8.39 10.84
C HIS A 70 3.97 7.75 9.62
N VAL A 71 4.19 8.56 8.59
CA VAL A 71 5.04 8.22 7.43
C VAL A 71 6.15 9.26 7.38
N VAL A 72 7.40 8.82 7.45
CA VAL A 72 8.57 9.70 7.50
C VAL A 72 9.69 9.20 6.60
N LEU A 73 10.46 10.11 6.04
CA LEU A 73 11.69 9.79 5.32
C LEU A 73 12.89 9.71 6.25
N ASN A 74 13.92 8.98 5.84
CA ASN A 74 15.18 8.99 6.55
C ASN A 74 15.86 10.36 6.47
N ASN A 75 16.49 10.75 7.57
CA ASN A 75 17.44 11.84 7.59
C ASN A 75 18.76 11.39 6.93
N PRO A 76 19.52 12.27 6.26
CA PRO A 76 20.79 11.89 5.68
C PRO A 76 21.78 11.46 6.77
N THR A 77 22.46 10.35 6.53
CA THR A 77 23.56 9.82 7.36
C THR A 77 24.79 9.56 6.49
N GLU A 78 25.90 9.13 7.07
CA GLU A 78 27.12 8.79 6.31
C GLU A 78 26.90 7.67 5.26
N SER A 79 25.84 6.86 5.43
CA SER A 79 25.56 5.72 4.54
C SER A 79 24.25 5.85 3.74
N LEU A 80 23.37 6.78 4.08
CA LEU A 80 22.05 6.93 3.43
C LEU A 80 21.81 8.38 3.04
N ALA A 81 21.41 8.62 1.79
CA ALA A 81 20.98 9.95 1.35
C ALA A 81 19.65 10.35 2.01
N ARG A 82 19.33 11.64 2.03
CA ARG A 82 18.03 12.14 2.52
C ARG A 82 16.91 11.57 1.66
N GLY A 83 15.91 10.95 2.26
CA GLY A 83 14.77 10.40 1.54
C GLY A 83 15.03 9.08 0.78
N GLU A 84 16.17 8.44 0.99
CA GLU A 84 16.51 7.15 0.40
C GLU A 84 15.65 5.99 0.97
N LYS A 85 15.24 6.10 2.24
CA LYS A 85 14.32 5.17 2.90
C LYS A 85 13.08 5.89 3.41
N VAL A 86 11.96 5.22 3.29
CA VAL A 86 10.68 5.61 3.88
C VAL A 86 10.37 4.67 5.04
N PHE A 87 9.85 5.24 6.12
CA PHE A 87 9.44 4.53 7.31
C PHE A 87 7.97 4.78 7.60
N ILE A 88 7.26 3.70 7.94
CA ILE A 88 5.92 3.75 8.51
C ILE A 88 6.01 3.44 10.00
N VAL A 89 5.24 4.16 10.81
CA VAL A 89 5.21 3.99 12.25
C VAL A 89 3.76 3.78 12.69
N GLU A 90 3.55 2.75 13.49
CA GLU A 90 2.31 2.49 14.22
C GLU A 90 2.54 2.82 15.69
N GLY A 91 1.63 3.61 16.27
CA GLY A 91 1.74 4.15 17.61
C GLY A 91 2.21 5.60 17.63
N ALA A 92 2.11 6.22 18.81
CA ALA A 92 2.68 7.53 19.03
C ALA A 92 4.21 7.46 19.04
N MET A 93 4.90 8.55 18.68
CA MET A 93 6.38 8.58 18.74
C MET A 93 6.94 8.37 20.16
N ASP A 94 6.16 8.67 21.20
CA ASP A 94 6.47 8.46 22.61
C ASP A 94 6.09 7.04 23.10
N ASP A 95 5.41 6.24 22.27
CA ASP A 95 4.96 4.91 22.65
C ASP A 95 6.14 3.91 22.57
N PRO A 96 6.48 3.20 23.66
CA PRO A 96 7.56 2.23 23.67
C PRO A 96 7.22 0.94 22.90
N ALA A 97 5.94 0.66 22.65
CA ALA A 97 5.47 -0.45 21.82
C ALA A 97 5.30 -0.04 20.34
N GLN A 98 5.84 1.11 19.93
CA GLN A 98 5.79 1.55 18.54
C GLN A 98 6.35 0.49 17.60
N ARG A 99 5.59 0.19 16.53
CA ARG A 99 6.07 -0.68 15.46
C ARG A 99 6.51 0.17 14.29
N ARG A 100 7.66 -0.15 13.70
CA ARG A 100 8.24 0.60 12.59
C ARG A 100 8.59 -0.31 11.43
N GLY A 101 8.04 0.00 10.27
CA GLY A 101 8.37 -0.65 9.00
C GLY A 101 9.27 0.27 8.20
N ALA A 102 10.22 -0.29 7.46
CA ALA A 102 11.12 0.45 6.60
C ALA A 102 11.13 -0.15 5.20
N MET A 103 11.13 0.70 4.18
CA MET A 103 11.28 0.30 2.78
C MET A 103 12.17 1.31 2.07
N ASN A 104 12.90 0.84 1.05
CA ASN A 104 13.65 1.73 0.19
C ASN A 104 12.68 2.56 -0.67
N THR A 105 12.82 3.88 -0.67
CA THR A 105 11.94 4.79 -1.42
C THR A 105 11.96 4.43 -2.91
N MET A 106 13.13 4.10 -3.45
CA MET A 106 13.26 3.63 -4.83
C MET A 106 12.49 2.34 -5.12
N ASP A 107 12.34 1.46 -4.14
CA ASP A 107 11.59 0.20 -4.27
C ASP A 107 10.07 0.50 -4.28
N ALA A 108 9.63 1.35 -3.35
CA ALA A 108 8.25 1.84 -3.30
C ALA A 108 7.81 2.59 -4.58
N LEU A 109 8.76 3.22 -5.27
CA LEU A 109 8.49 3.92 -6.53
C LEU A 109 8.63 3.02 -7.77
N ARG A 110 9.38 1.92 -7.65
CA ARG A 110 9.59 0.95 -8.73
C ARG A 110 8.38 0.04 -8.89
N SER A 111 7.76 -0.36 -7.79
CA SER A 111 6.56 -1.19 -7.83
C SER A 111 5.39 -0.41 -8.44
N PRO A 112 4.70 -0.98 -9.45
CA PRO A 112 3.51 -0.36 -9.98
C PRO A 112 2.39 -0.38 -8.93
N GLU A 113 1.58 0.68 -8.92
CA GLU A 113 0.47 0.82 -7.97
C GLU A 113 -0.49 -0.36 -8.07
N ALA A 114 -0.90 -0.73 -9.29
CA ALA A 114 -1.84 -1.82 -9.53
C ALA A 114 -1.35 -3.16 -8.94
N GLU A 115 -0.07 -3.49 -9.08
CA GLU A 115 0.49 -4.72 -8.51
C GLU A 115 0.54 -4.65 -6.98
N SER A 116 0.86 -3.48 -6.42
CA SER A 116 0.89 -3.29 -4.97
C SER A 116 -0.52 -3.42 -4.38
N LEU A 117 -1.53 -2.79 -4.98
CA LEU A 117 -2.92 -2.95 -4.58
C LEU A 117 -3.39 -4.40 -4.73
N HIS A 118 -2.99 -5.08 -5.80
CA HIS A 118 -3.30 -6.49 -6.02
C HIS A 118 -2.66 -7.43 -4.98
N ARG A 119 -1.45 -7.11 -4.51
CA ARG A 119 -0.87 -7.82 -3.37
C ARG A 119 -1.55 -7.48 -2.07
N ALA A 120 -1.94 -6.23 -1.87
CA ALA A 120 -2.66 -5.82 -0.67
C ALA A 120 -4.01 -6.54 -0.56
N GLU A 121 -4.82 -6.63 -1.62
CA GLU A 121 -6.07 -7.42 -1.60
C GLU A 121 -5.80 -8.90 -1.29
N ALA A 122 -4.79 -9.51 -1.90
CA ALA A 122 -4.47 -10.93 -1.69
C ALA A 122 -4.05 -11.23 -0.24
N LEU A 123 -3.34 -10.30 0.39
CA LEU A 123 -2.98 -10.37 1.81
C LEU A 123 -4.22 -10.22 2.72
N ALA A 124 -5.24 -9.46 2.32
CA ALA A 124 -6.52 -9.37 3.06
C ALA A 124 -7.32 -10.66 2.93
N ALA A 125 -7.47 -11.14 1.69
CA ALA A 125 -8.20 -12.35 1.39
C ALA A 125 -7.67 -13.55 2.21
N ASN A 126 -6.35 -13.62 2.45
CA ASN A 126 -5.75 -14.67 3.29
C ASN A 126 -6.17 -14.60 4.78
N LEU A 127 -6.41 -13.40 5.32
CA LEU A 127 -6.85 -13.20 6.71
C LEU A 127 -8.36 -13.48 6.89
N GLU A 128 -9.12 -13.44 5.80
CA GLU A 128 -10.59 -13.56 5.79
C GLU A 128 -11.10 -14.92 5.28
N GLN A 129 -10.22 -15.92 5.07
CA GLN A 129 -10.67 -17.27 4.72
C GLN A 129 -11.01 -18.12 5.97
N PRO A 130 -12.29 -18.50 6.18
CA PRO A 130 -12.58 -19.89 6.53
C PRO A 130 -12.20 -20.79 5.33
N PRO A 131 -11.63 -21.99 5.53
CA PRO A 131 -11.24 -22.88 4.44
C PRO A 131 -12.49 -23.51 3.79
N ALA A 132 -13.10 -22.81 2.84
CA ALA A 132 -14.03 -23.31 1.82
C ALA A 132 -14.27 -22.12 0.88
N GLN A 133 -13.99 -22.13 -0.42
CA GLN A 133 -14.48 -23.09 -1.41
C GLN A 133 -13.60 -22.98 -2.66
N GLN A 134 -12.59 -23.84 -2.76
CA GLN A 134 -12.10 -24.27 -4.08
C GLN A 134 -13.05 -25.37 -4.57
N VAL A 135 -14.24 -25.01 -5.05
CA VAL A 135 -14.98 -25.88 -5.97
C VAL A 135 -14.84 -25.28 -7.35
N HIS A 136 -13.83 -25.75 -8.06
CA HIS A 136 -13.84 -25.71 -9.51
C HIS A 136 -15.18 -26.32 -9.97
N ALA A 137 -16.13 -25.48 -10.32
CA ALA A 137 -17.26 -25.86 -11.14
C ALA A 137 -16.71 -26.14 -12.55
N GLN A 138 -16.14 -27.33 -12.73
CA GLN A 138 -16.11 -28.00 -14.02
C GLN A 138 -17.12 -29.14 -13.93
N ASP A 139 -18.39 -28.73 -13.96
CA ASP A 139 -19.49 -29.61 -14.32
C ASP A 139 -19.26 -30.05 -15.78
N GLY A 140 -19.31 -31.37 -16.00
CA GLY A 140 -18.88 -32.04 -17.23
C GLY A 140 -19.77 -31.79 -18.45
N PRO A 141 -19.59 -32.60 -19.50
CA PRO A 141 -20.28 -33.88 -19.42
C PRO A 141 -19.41 -35.08 -19.80
N SER A 142 -19.64 -36.16 -19.07
CA SER A 142 -19.39 -37.53 -19.50
C SER A 142 -19.96 -37.78 -20.90
N PHE A 143 -19.11 -38.26 -21.81
CA PHE A 143 -19.56 -39.15 -22.87
C PHE A 143 -18.67 -40.40 -22.85
N SER A 144 -19.09 -41.37 -22.02
CA SER A 144 -18.76 -42.78 -22.23
C SER A 144 -19.95 -43.42 -22.94
N ARG A 145 -19.78 -43.81 -24.20
CA ARG A 145 -20.09 -45.14 -24.74
C ARG A 145 -19.94 -45.17 -26.26
#